data_AF-G5JV92-F1
#
_entry.id   AF-G5JV92-F1
#
_cell.length_a   1.000
_cell.length_b   1.000
_cell.length_c   1.000
_cell.angle_alpha   90.00
_cell.angle_beta   90.00
_cell.angle_gamma   90.00
#
_symmetry.space_group_name_H-M   'P 1'
#
loop_
_entity.id
_entity.type
_entity.pdbx_description
1 polymer ?
#
loop_
_entity_poly.entity_id
_entity_poly.type
_entity_poly.pdbx_seq_one_letter_code
_entity_poly.pdbx_strand_id
1 'polypeptide(L)'
;MSSDIYSEHERQKIAQAEYKNLKRKQKLRITNDKGKKETIGTVREVVTNKTGLKAYVVESPDKKEVSVLYQGSVSPPGKGSKADWLDNDIPMAKNIIMKKKEATPQLKSAAAALNHVLATYPKAKVTVYGHSLGSMNAQYALANVSDVKRISGAYVYEGPNVYPVLTGKQKAKVAALKYRTHNYIDPKDSVPLGYVKDTLNYKVDLNSENAVGIVYHVDSKTVFNPIEQHMWGGYQWRSDGSLKIEKDSSARESKYRSALDSVALGMYHFPKLKAQREKGGLSGKEEFFLDSTQAAVVASGLVKAAARVEKEVASAKKSAVEAAEILFNTTKTAPFMVTELSPEEIQEAYAEAGVTYDSIVGKTERHFSKKVKQAEKIAQAYTDLQGKIQSGVEEAFAEDAKLAGEFKQWSEK
;
A
#
# COMPACT_ATOMS: atom_id res chain seq x y z
N MET A 1 0.18 -12.20 -9.40
CA MET A 1 1.52 -11.59 -9.56
C MET A 1 1.45 -10.26 -8.84
N SER A 2 2.41 -10.05 -7.93
CA SER A 2 2.33 -9.06 -6.85
C SER A 2 2.62 -7.65 -7.34
N SER A 3 2.03 -6.66 -6.67
CA SER A 3 2.36 -5.24 -6.77
C SER A 3 3.76 -4.89 -6.22
N ASP A 4 4.73 -5.81 -6.34
CA ASP A 4 6.09 -5.71 -5.77
C ASP A 4 7.19 -5.85 -6.85
N ILE A 5 6.86 -5.70 -8.14
CA ILE A 5 7.86 -5.81 -9.22
C ILE A 5 8.72 -4.55 -9.33
N TYR A 6 8.15 -3.39 -9.01
CA TYR A 6 8.82 -2.08 -9.13
C TYR A 6 9.10 -1.49 -7.75
N SER A 7 10.29 -0.91 -7.60
CA SER A 7 10.62 -0.07 -6.44
C SER A 7 9.73 1.18 -6.37
N GLU A 8 9.76 1.90 -5.25
CA GLU A 8 9.02 3.16 -5.12
C GLU A 8 9.51 4.21 -6.12
N HIS A 9 10.82 4.26 -6.37
CA HIS A 9 11.43 5.15 -7.36
C HIS A 9 11.00 4.80 -8.79
N GLU A 10 10.96 3.51 -9.13
CA GLU A 10 10.48 3.05 -10.44
C GLU A 10 9.00 3.39 -10.65
N ARG A 11 8.17 3.27 -9.60
CA ARG A 11 6.75 3.68 -9.64
C ARG A 11 6.59 5.17 -9.82
N GLN A 12 7.42 5.97 -9.16
CA GLN A 12 7.44 7.42 -9.40
C GLN A 12 7.83 7.73 -10.85
N LYS A 13 8.83 7.06 -11.44
CA LYS A 13 9.19 7.22 -12.87
C LYS A 13 8.05 6.83 -13.82
N ILE A 14 7.24 5.82 -13.44
CA ILE A 14 6.03 5.45 -14.18
C ILE A 14 4.99 6.58 -14.09
N ALA A 15 4.71 7.09 -12.89
CA ALA A 15 3.80 8.22 -12.70
C ALA A 15 4.24 9.44 -13.49
N GLN A 16 5.52 9.83 -13.43
CA GLN A 16 6.09 10.94 -14.19
C GLN A 16 5.86 10.83 -15.72
N ALA A 17 5.66 9.62 -16.25
CA ALA A 17 5.34 9.44 -17.66
C ALA A 17 3.98 10.04 -18.06
N GLU A 18 3.10 10.37 -17.12
CA GLU A 18 1.84 11.09 -17.37
C GLU A 18 2.07 12.47 -18.01
N TYR A 19 3.23 13.09 -17.77
CA TYR A 19 3.61 14.36 -18.37
C TYR A 19 4.23 14.23 -19.77
N LYS A 20 4.55 13.00 -20.21
CA LYS A 20 5.06 12.77 -21.57
C LYS A 20 3.94 12.92 -22.60
N ASN A 21 4.29 13.22 -23.84
CA ASN A 21 3.34 13.20 -24.96
C ASN A 21 3.26 11.80 -25.59
N LEU A 22 2.66 10.86 -24.87
CA LEU A 22 2.56 9.47 -25.31
C LEU A 22 1.50 9.30 -26.40
N LYS A 23 1.79 8.48 -27.39
CA LYS A 23 0.89 8.16 -28.51
C LYS A 23 0.40 6.72 -28.44
N ARG A 24 -0.77 6.45 -28.99
CA ARG A 24 -1.29 5.09 -29.15
C ARG A 24 -0.26 4.21 -29.88
N LYS A 25 -0.12 2.95 -29.45
CA LYS A 25 0.88 1.95 -29.88
C LYS A 25 2.33 2.25 -29.47
N GLN A 26 2.61 3.36 -28.80
CA GLN A 26 3.95 3.65 -28.27
C GLN A 26 4.27 2.70 -27.10
N LYS A 27 5.52 2.23 -27.02
CA LYS A 27 6.02 1.51 -25.84
C LYS A 27 6.36 2.52 -24.74
N LEU A 28 5.77 2.35 -23.56
CA LEU A 28 6.19 3.06 -22.36
C LEU A 28 7.40 2.35 -21.76
N ARG A 29 8.49 3.10 -21.56
CA ARG A 29 9.73 2.61 -20.96
C ARG A 29 10.19 3.54 -19.85
N ILE A 30 10.80 2.95 -18.82
CA ILE A 30 11.54 3.66 -17.76
C ILE A 30 12.98 3.15 -17.72
N THR A 31 13.87 3.91 -17.07
CA THR A 31 15.17 3.39 -16.64
C THR A 31 15.01 2.92 -15.21
N ASN A 32 15.17 1.62 -14.99
CA ASN A 32 15.05 0.99 -13.68
C ASN A 32 16.21 1.39 -12.77
N ASP A 33 16.16 1.05 -11.49
CA ASP A 33 17.15 1.52 -10.51
C ASP A 33 18.55 0.94 -10.73
N LYS A 34 18.66 -0.11 -11.54
CA LYS A 34 19.93 -0.71 -12.01
C LYS A 34 20.43 -0.07 -13.31
N GLY A 35 19.83 1.03 -13.77
CA GLY A 35 20.21 1.74 -14.99
C GLY A 35 19.76 1.07 -16.29
N LYS A 36 18.94 0.01 -16.25
CA LYS A 36 18.47 -0.71 -17.44
C LYS A 36 17.15 -0.16 -17.95
N LYS A 37 16.99 -0.07 -19.26
CA LYS A 37 15.70 0.30 -19.88
C LYS A 37 14.71 -0.85 -19.77
N GLU A 38 13.60 -0.61 -19.10
CA GLU A 38 12.54 -1.58 -18.87
C GLU A 38 11.26 -1.15 -19.60
N THR A 39 10.57 -2.12 -20.22
CA THR A 39 9.31 -1.85 -20.92
C THR A 39 8.14 -2.14 -19.99
N ILE A 40 7.45 -1.07 -19.58
CA ILE A 40 6.26 -1.14 -18.73
C ILE A 40 5.08 -1.71 -19.50
N GLY A 41 4.94 -1.32 -20.77
CA GLY A 41 3.85 -1.80 -21.61
C GLY A 41 3.68 -1.00 -22.89
N THR A 42 2.54 -1.21 -23.56
CA THR A 42 2.16 -0.51 -24.78
C THR A 42 0.94 0.36 -24.53
N VAL A 43 0.99 1.63 -24.94
CA VAL A 43 -0.13 2.57 -24.84
C VAL A 43 -1.26 2.09 -25.77
N ARG A 44 -2.38 1.71 -25.19
CA ARG A 44 -3.57 1.25 -25.92
C ARG A 44 -4.54 2.37 -26.22
N GLU A 45 -4.67 3.32 -25.29
CA GLU A 45 -5.59 4.45 -25.38
C GLU A 45 -4.93 5.72 -24.82
N VAL A 46 -5.29 6.85 -25.43
CA VAL A 46 -5.00 8.20 -24.94
C VAL A 46 -6.36 8.86 -24.74
N VAL A 47 -6.75 9.04 -23.48
CA VAL A 47 -8.02 9.67 -23.12
C VAL A 47 -7.77 11.16 -23.04
N THR A 48 -8.53 11.96 -23.78
CA THR A 48 -8.52 13.42 -23.67
C THR A 48 -9.93 13.94 -23.92
N ASN A 49 -10.43 14.84 -23.08
CA ASN A 49 -11.77 15.40 -23.28
C ASN A 49 -11.92 16.84 -22.75
N LYS A 50 -13.13 17.39 -22.93
CA LYS A 50 -13.47 18.79 -22.61
C LYS A 50 -13.38 19.14 -21.12
N THR A 51 -13.32 18.15 -20.22
CA THR A 51 -13.20 18.40 -18.78
C THR A 51 -11.78 18.75 -18.35
N GLY A 52 -10.79 18.66 -19.24
CA GLY A 52 -9.36 18.76 -18.92
C GLY A 52 -8.70 17.40 -18.70
N LEU A 53 -9.47 16.32 -18.54
CA LEU A 53 -8.93 14.97 -18.34
C LEU A 53 -7.97 14.60 -19.47
N LYS A 54 -6.72 14.27 -19.10
CA LYS A 54 -5.78 13.55 -19.96
C LYS A 54 -5.25 12.32 -19.22
N ALA A 55 -5.38 11.15 -19.84
CA ALA A 55 -4.91 9.90 -19.25
C ALA A 55 -4.38 8.93 -20.30
N TYR A 56 -3.50 8.02 -19.87
CA TYR A 56 -2.96 6.95 -20.71
C TYR A 56 -3.34 5.58 -20.16
N VAL A 57 -3.80 4.69 -21.04
CA VAL A 57 -4.05 3.29 -20.73
C VAL A 57 -2.92 2.46 -21.33
N VAL A 58 -2.14 1.79 -20.48
CA VAL A 58 -0.93 1.06 -20.85
C VAL A 58 -1.09 -0.41 -20.49
N GLU A 59 -1.12 -1.28 -21.50
CA GLU A 59 -1.24 -2.73 -21.29
C GLU A 59 0.15 -3.36 -21.13
N SER A 60 0.33 -4.20 -20.10
CA SER A 60 1.58 -4.91 -19.83
C SER A 60 1.92 -5.88 -20.97
N PRO A 61 3.22 -6.22 -21.17
CA PRO A 61 3.62 -7.16 -22.22
C PRO A 61 2.94 -8.53 -22.15
N ASP A 62 2.67 -9.02 -20.93
CA ASP A 62 1.99 -10.30 -20.68
C ASP A 62 0.46 -10.21 -20.69
N LYS A 63 -0.09 -9.00 -20.89
CA LYS A 63 -1.53 -8.67 -20.92
C LYS A 63 -2.30 -9.01 -19.64
N LYS A 64 -1.60 -9.27 -18.53
CA LYS A 64 -2.24 -9.56 -17.23
C LYS A 64 -2.58 -8.29 -16.45
N GLU A 65 -1.96 -7.17 -16.79
CA GLU A 65 -2.14 -5.90 -16.10
C GLU A 65 -2.33 -4.73 -17.07
N VAL A 66 -3.17 -3.77 -16.67
CA VAL A 66 -3.34 -2.50 -17.36
C VAL A 66 -3.08 -1.37 -16.38
N SER A 67 -2.18 -0.46 -16.74
CA SER A 67 -1.91 0.75 -15.98
C SER A 67 -2.71 1.94 -16.53
N VAL A 68 -3.34 2.72 -15.65
CA VAL A 68 -3.99 3.99 -15.99
C VAL A 68 -3.19 5.13 -15.37
N LEU A 69 -2.65 6.02 -16.19
CA LEU A 69 -1.84 7.17 -15.76
C LEU A 69 -2.67 8.44 -15.96
N TYR A 70 -3.11 9.08 -14.89
CA TYR A 70 -3.83 10.35 -14.93
C TYR A 70 -2.88 11.53 -14.86
N GLN A 71 -2.88 12.39 -15.88
CA GLN A 71 -2.03 13.58 -15.90
C GLN A 71 -2.52 14.60 -14.86
N GLY A 72 -1.58 15.16 -14.08
CA GLY A 72 -1.81 16.37 -13.29
C GLY A 72 -1.91 17.66 -14.10
N SER A 73 -2.04 18.79 -13.41
CA SER A 73 -2.31 20.09 -14.05
C SER A 73 -1.14 20.55 -14.94
N VAL A 74 -1.47 21.17 -16.07
CA VAL A 74 -0.50 21.86 -16.93
C VAL A 74 -0.28 23.28 -16.40
N SER A 75 0.97 23.71 -16.21
CA SER A 75 1.29 25.07 -15.75
C SER A 75 0.84 26.14 -16.75
N PRO A 76 0.23 27.27 -16.33
CA PRO A 76 -0.02 28.40 -17.20
C PRO A 76 1.28 28.99 -17.78
N PRO A 77 1.31 29.44 -19.06
CA PRO A 77 0.19 29.57 -20.00
C PRO A 77 -0.08 28.32 -20.87
N GLY A 78 0.36 27.12 -20.45
CA GLY A 78 0.23 25.89 -21.24
C GLY A 78 -1.20 25.53 -21.65
N LYS A 79 -1.36 24.95 -22.84
CA LYS A 79 -2.67 24.55 -23.39
C LYS A 79 -3.34 23.51 -22.47
N GLY A 80 -4.47 23.87 -21.87
CA GLY A 80 -5.20 23.05 -20.89
C GLY A 80 -5.18 23.60 -19.46
N SER A 81 -4.21 24.47 -19.14
CA SER A 81 -4.01 24.99 -17.78
C SER A 81 -5.25 25.70 -17.22
N LYS A 82 -6.01 26.41 -18.05
CA LYS A 82 -7.23 27.10 -17.61
C LYS A 82 -8.26 26.11 -17.04
N ALA A 83 -8.48 24.98 -17.71
CA ALA A 83 -9.41 23.96 -17.26
C ALA A 83 -8.90 23.27 -15.99
N ASP A 84 -7.60 22.97 -15.92
CA ASP A 84 -7.00 22.33 -14.74
C ASP A 84 -7.12 23.24 -13.51
N TRP A 85 -6.71 24.50 -13.61
CA TRP A 85 -6.62 25.40 -12.46
C TRP A 85 -7.95 26.07 -12.06
N LEU A 86 -8.68 26.66 -13.03
CA LEU A 86 -9.90 27.42 -12.71
C LEU A 86 -11.13 26.51 -12.51
N ASP A 87 -11.25 25.46 -13.31
CA ASP A 87 -12.46 24.62 -13.32
C ASP A 87 -12.34 23.41 -12.38
N ASN A 88 -11.11 23.01 -12.01
CA ASN A 88 -10.89 21.81 -11.21
C ASN A 88 -10.15 22.08 -9.88
N ASP A 89 -8.92 22.58 -9.91
CA ASP A 89 -8.09 22.70 -8.70
C ASP A 89 -8.70 23.66 -7.66
N ILE A 90 -9.08 24.87 -8.06
CA ILE A 90 -9.69 25.87 -7.15
C ILE A 90 -11.04 25.38 -6.58
N PRO A 91 -12.00 24.88 -7.40
CA PRO A 91 -13.25 24.33 -6.88
C PRO A 91 -13.05 23.12 -5.96
N MET A 92 -12.12 22.21 -6.29
CA MET A 92 -11.83 21.07 -5.42
C MET A 92 -11.21 21.49 -4.09
N ALA A 93 -10.24 22.40 -4.10
CA ALA A 93 -9.67 22.93 -2.87
C ALA A 93 -10.76 23.52 -1.96
N LYS A 94 -11.68 24.33 -2.53
CA LYS A 94 -12.85 24.85 -1.81
C LYS A 94 -13.74 23.74 -1.26
N ASN A 95 -14.09 22.74 -2.08
CA ASN A 95 -14.97 21.64 -1.67
C ASN A 95 -14.35 20.78 -0.57
N ILE A 96 -13.04 20.55 -0.61
CA ILE A 96 -12.30 19.79 0.41
C ILE A 96 -12.30 20.58 1.73
N ILE A 97 -11.97 21.88 1.69
CA ILE A 97 -11.98 22.75 2.88
C ILE A 97 -13.39 22.82 3.49
N MET A 98 -14.41 23.00 2.66
CA MET A 98 -15.81 23.08 3.11
C MET A 98 -16.45 21.71 3.36
N LYS A 99 -15.73 20.60 3.10
CA LYS A 99 -16.24 19.22 3.14
C LYS A 99 -17.53 19.02 2.32
N LYS A 100 -17.68 19.76 1.22
CA LYS A 100 -18.84 19.67 0.32
C LYS A 100 -18.74 18.38 -0.48
N LYS A 101 -19.79 17.56 -0.46
CA LYS A 101 -19.84 16.25 -1.17
C LYS A 101 -20.02 16.40 -2.68
N GLU A 102 -19.11 17.12 -3.31
CA GLU A 102 -19.17 17.48 -4.71
C GLU A 102 -17.78 17.37 -5.35
N ALA A 103 -17.72 16.65 -6.47
CA ALA A 103 -16.52 16.51 -7.28
C ALA A 103 -16.72 17.19 -8.63
N THR A 104 -15.62 17.67 -9.19
CA THR A 104 -15.61 18.39 -10.47
C THR A 104 -15.90 17.44 -11.65
N PRO A 105 -16.25 17.98 -12.83
CA PRO A 105 -16.47 17.18 -14.03
C PRO A 105 -15.27 16.31 -14.43
N GLN A 106 -14.03 16.77 -14.22
CA GLN A 106 -12.83 15.99 -14.54
C GLN A 106 -12.70 14.75 -13.67
N LEU A 107 -12.90 14.87 -12.35
CA LEU A 107 -12.87 13.74 -11.42
C LEU A 107 -13.95 12.70 -11.78
N LYS A 108 -15.17 13.15 -12.10
CA LYS A 108 -16.24 12.27 -12.60
C LYS A 108 -15.86 11.59 -13.91
N SER A 109 -15.22 12.32 -14.83
CA SER A 109 -14.72 11.76 -16.08
C SER A 109 -13.60 10.75 -15.86
N ALA A 110 -12.71 10.95 -14.88
CA ALA A 110 -11.66 10.00 -14.52
C ALA A 110 -12.28 8.70 -13.99
N ALA A 111 -13.30 8.80 -13.12
CA ALA A 111 -14.05 7.64 -12.66
C ALA A 111 -14.70 6.85 -13.81
N ALA A 112 -15.29 7.55 -14.79
CA ALA A 112 -15.85 6.91 -15.97
C ALA A 112 -14.77 6.22 -16.82
N ALA A 113 -13.61 6.86 -17.00
CA ALA A 113 -12.47 6.28 -17.73
C ALA A 113 -11.92 5.01 -17.07
N LEU A 114 -11.74 5.01 -15.74
CA LEU A 114 -11.30 3.79 -15.02
C LEU A 114 -12.28 2.64 -15.19
N ASN A 115 -13.59 2.92 -15.08
CA ASN A 115 -14.62 1.90 -15.25
C ASN A 115 -14.71 1.42 -16.71
N HIS A 116 -14.44 2.28 -17.68
CA HIS A 116 -14.28 1.86 -19.08
C HIS A 116 -13.11 0.88 -19.24
N VAL A 117 -11.94 1.18 -18.64
CA VAL A 117 -10.79 0.26 -18.65
C VAL A 117 -11.13 -1.08 -18.02
N LEU A 118 -11.86 -1.09 -16.91
CA LEU A 118 -12.33 -2.34 -16.31
C LEU A 118 -13.22 -3.13 -17.29
N ALA A 119 -14.16 -2.48 -17.97
CA ALA A 119 -15.02 -3.15 -18.94
C ALA A 119 -14.25 -3.66 -20.17
N THR A 120 -13.31 -2.88 -20.70
CA THR A 120 -12.53 -3.20 -21.92
C THR A 120 -11.54 -4.34 -21.69
N TYR A 121 -10.97 -4.45 -20.48
CA TYR A 121 -9.96 -5.46 -20.14
C TYR A 121 -10.45 -6.40 -19.03
N PRO A 122 -11.52 -7.20 -19.22
CA PRO A 122 -12.24 -7.88 -18.14
C PRO A 122 -11.40 -8.86 -17.33
N LYS A 123 -10.31 -9.40 -17.91
CA LYS A 123 -9.42 -10.37 -17.29
C LYS A 123 -8.16 -9.77 -16.66
N ALA A 124 -7.89 -8.48 -16.89
CA ALA A 124 -6.67 -7.83 -16.41
C ALA A 124 -6.86 -7.23 -15.01
N LYS A 125 -5.80 -7.27 -14.21
CA LYS A 125 -5.66 -6.41 -13.04
C LYS A 125 -5.35 -4.98 -13.48
N VAL A 126 -5.72 -4.00 -12.67
CA VAL A 126 -5.56 -2.58 -13.00
C VAL A 126 -4.73 -1.88 -11.94
N THR A 127 -3.69 -1.18 -12.38
CA THR A 127 -2.88 -0.31 -11.52
C THR A 127 -3.12 1.15 -11.92
N VAL A 128 -3.24 2.05 -10.95
CA VAL A 128 -3.54 3.47 -11.19
C VAL A 128 -2.36 4.34 -10.75
N TYR A 129 -2.01 5.34 -11.55
CA TYR A 129 -1.00 6.33 -11.23
C TYR A 129 -1.57 7.74 -11.41
N GLY A 130 -1.10 8.69 -10.62
CA GLY A 130 -1.41 10.09 -10.82
C GLY A 130 -0.62 11.01 -9.91
N HIS A 131 -0.22 12.17 -10.41
CA HIS A 131 0.42 13.22 -9.63
C HIS A 131 -0.42 14.50 -9.62
N SER A 132 -0.36 15.31 -8.55
CA SER A 132 -1.10 16.57 -8.44
C SER A 132 -2.62 16.40 -8.68
N LEU A 133 -3.24 17.12 -9.62
CA LEU A 133 -4.63 16.89 -10.05
C LEU A 133 -4.89 15.45 -10.55
N GLY A 134 -3.89 14.79 -11.13
CA GLY A 134 -3.92 13.37 -11.52
C GLY A 134 -4.10 12.44 -10.32
N SER A 135 -3.54 12.80 -9.16
CA SER A 135 -3.77 12.09 -7.91
C SER A 135 -5.22 12.25 -7.44
N MET A 136 -5.82 13.44 -7.51
CA MET A 136 -7.26 13.62 -7.21
C MET A 136 -8.15 12.79 -8.16
N ASN A 137 -7.83 12.80 -9.47
CA ASN A 137 -8.51 11.98 -10.47
C ASN A 137 -8.45 10.49 -10.10
N ALA A 138 -7.26 9.98 -9.75
CA ALA A 138 -7.06 8.61 -9.32
C ALA A 138 -7.87 8.28 -8.04
N GLN A 139 -7.73 9.09 -6.99
CA GLN A 139 -8.43 8.88 -5.72
C GLN A 139 -9.96 8.84 -5.90
N TYR A 140 -10.52 9.79 -6.66
CA TYR A 140 -11.96 9.82 -6.92
C TYR A 140 -12.41 8.67 -7.84
N ALA A 141 -11.60 8.27 -8.82
CA ALA A 141 -11.89 7.12 -9.66
C ALA A 141 -11.95 5.82 -8.85
N LEU A 142 -11.00 5.61 -7.94
CA LEU A 142 -11.00 4.47 -7.01
C LEU A 142 -12.24 4.46 -6.11
N ALA A 143 -12.67 5.63 -5.63
CA ALA A 143 -13.89 5.77 -4.85
C ALA A 143 -15.16 5.41 -5.62
N ASN A 144 -15.12 5.37 -6.95
CA ASN A 144 -16.25 5.06 -7.83
C ASN A 144 -16.04 3.79 -8.68
N VAL A 145 -15.00 3.00 -8.39
CA VAL A 145 -14.64 1.81 -9.16
C VAL A 145 -15.76 0.77 -9.15
N SER A 146 -16.00 0.10 -10.27
CA SER A 146 -17.01 -0.96 -10.40
C SER A 146 -16.57 -2.27 -9.76
N ASP A 147 -15.26 -2.56 -9.75
CA ASP A 147 -14.69 -3.78 -9.19
C ASP A 147 -13.40 -3.49 -8.39
N VAL A 148 -13.54 -3.48 -7.06
CA VAL A 148 -12.42 -3.29 -6.12
C VAL A 148 -11.41 -4.44 -6.16
N LYS A 149 -11.83 -5.67 -6.50
CA LYS A 149 -10.93 -6.85 -6.50
C LYS A 149 -9.93 -6.79 -7.64
N ARG A 150 -10.24 -6.06 -8.70
CA ARG A 150 -9.40 -5.91 -9.89
C ARG A 150 -8.34 -4.82 -9.79
N ILE A 151 -8.45 -3.92 -8.83
CA ILE A 151 -7.38 -2.97 -8.56
C ILE A 151 -6.23 -3.69 -7.84
N SER A 152 -5.08 -3.77 -8.49
CA SER A 152 -3.83 -4.35 -7.95
C SER A 152 -3.04 -3.37 -7.11
N GLY A 153 -3.09 -2.09 -7.49
CA GLY A 153 -2.40 -1.02 -6.78
C GLY A 153 -2.81 0.36 -7.30
N ALA A 154 -2.59 1.38 -6.49
CA ALA A 154 -2.65 2.76 -6.91
C ALA A 154 -1.50 3.53 -6.25
N TYR A 155 -0.80 4.36 -7.03
CA TYR A 155 0.36 5.12 -6.59
C TYR A 155 0.14 6.57 -6.98
N VAL A 156 -0.18 7.38 -5.98
CA VAL A 156 -0.57 8.76 -6.18
C VAL A 156 0.36 9.69 -5.41
N TYR A 157 0.71 10.81 -6.02
CA TYR A 157 1.76 11.70 -5.54
C TYR A 157 1.25 13.15 -5.48
N GLU A 158 1.59 13.85 -4.41
CA GLU A 158 1.42 15.31 -4.26
C GLU A 158 0.03 15.86 -4.60
N GLY A 159 -1.01 15.06 -4.36
CA GLY A 159 -2.39 15.44 -4.69
C GLY A 159 -3.20 15.81 -3.46
N PRO A 160 -4.11 16.80 -3.54
CA PRO A 160 -5.13 17.05 -2.53
C PRO A 160 -5.90 15.78 -2.10
N ASN A 161 -6.28 15.72 -0.83
CA ASN A 161 -7.08 14.63 -0.28
C ASN A 161 -8.55 14.76 -0.66
N VAL A 162 -9.08 13.87 -1.51
CA VAL A 162 -10.51 13.91 -1.89
C VAL A 162 -11.43 13.28 -0.84
N TYR A 163 -10.89 12.59 0.18
CA TYR A 163 -11.70 11.86 1.16
C TYR A 163 -12.82 12.67 1.83
N PRO A 164 -12.62 13.96 2.20
CA PRO A 164 -13.68 14.77 2.82
C PRO A 164 -14.91 14.99 1.93
N VAL A 165 -14.74 14.95 0.60
CA VAL A 165 -15.84 15.15 -0.36
C VAL A 165 -16.57 13.85 -0.71
N LEU A 166 -16.11 12.70 -0.22
CA LEU A 166 -16.70 11.40 -0.54
C LEU A 166 -17.99 11.14 0.24
N THR A 167 -18.95 10.51 -0.43
CA THR A 167 -20.15 9.91 0.19
C THR A 167 -19.80 8.67 1.02
N GLY A 168 -20.70 8.19 1.88
CA GLY A 168 -20.47 6.96 2.65
C GLY A 168 -20.18 5.72 1.78
N LYS A 169 -20.89 5.56 0.65
CA LYS A 169 -20.66 4.48 -0.31
C LYS A 169 -19.26 4.56 -0.95
N GLN A 170 -18.81 5.77 -1.28
CA GLN A 170 -17.48 6.02 -1.82
C GLN A 170 -16.38 5.76 -0.78
N LYS A 171 -16.61 6.18 0.49
CA LYS A 171 -15.71 5.89 1.61
C LYS A 171 -15.54 4.40 1.85
N ALA A 172 -16.63 3.62 1.78
CA ALA A 172 -16.55 2.16 1.89
C ALA A 172 -15.68 1.53 0.78
N LYS A 173 -15.76 2.03 -0.46
CA LYS A 173 -14.92 1.56 -1.58
C LYS A 173 -13.44 1.87 -1.35
N VAL A 174 -13.10 3.10 -0.96
CA VAL A 174 -11.69 3.44 -0.69
C VAL A 174 -11.15 2.75 0.56
N ALA A 175 -12.00 2.44 1.55
CA ALA A 175 -11.62 1.63 2.70
C ALA A 175 -11.23 0.20 2.28
N ALA A 176 -12.00 -0.41 1.35
CA ALA A 176 -11.69 -1.72 0.77
C ALA A 176 -10.36 -1.73 -0.01
N LEU A 177 -9.96 -0.57 -0.55
CA LEU A 177 -8.74 -0.37 -1.34
C LEU A 177 -7.59 0.26 -0.56
N LYS A 178 -7.78 0.53 0.75
CA LYS A 178 -6.84 1.31 1.56
C LYS A 178 -5.42 0.76 1.45
N TYR A 179 -5.30 -0.56 1.60
CA TYR A 179 -4.04 -1.30 1.61
C TYR A 179 -3.52 -1.66 0.20
N ARG A 180 -4.08 -1.07 -0.84
CA ARG A 180 -3.57 -1.12 -2.22
C ARG A 180 -3.30 0.26 -2.79
N THR A 181 -3.67 1.31 -2.07
CA THR A 181 -3.54 2.69 -2.50
C THR A 181 -2.44 3.35 -1.68
N HIS A 182 -1.41 3.86 -2.35
CA HIS A 182 -0.24 4.47 -1.77
C HIS A 182 -0.25 5.95 -2.16
N ASN A 183 -0.37 6.82 -1.16
CA ASN A 183 -0.53 8.25 -1.33
C ASN A 183 0.66 8.98 -0.70
N TYR A 184 1.55 9.48 -1.55
CA TYR A 184 2.78 10.14 -1.14
C TYR A 184 2.57 11.65 -1.11
N ILE A 185 2.87 12.26 0.03
CA ILE A 185 2.74 13.70 0.22
C ILE A 185 4.02 14.27 0.82
N ASP A 186 4.50 15.35 0.24
CA ASP A 186 5.62 16.12 0.75
C ASP A 186 5.08 17.18 1.74
N PRO A 187 5.44 17.12 3.03
CA PRO A 187 5.01 18.13 4.01
C PRO A 187 5.48 19.56 3.68
N LYS A 188 6.48 19.71 2.81
CA LYS A 188 7.01 21.00 2.32
C LYS A 188 6.32 21.47 1.04
N ASP A 189 5.52 20.63 0.41
CA ASP A 189 4.62 21.03 -0.66
C ASP A 189 3.29 21.57 -0.08
N SER A 190 2.80 22.64 -0.71
CA SER A 190 1.55 23.30 -0.33
C SER A 190 0.32 22.74 -1.03
N VAL A 191 0.50 21.98 -2.11
CA VAL A 191 -0.61 21.41 -2.90
C VAL A 191 -1.35 20.27 -2.17
N PRO A 192 -0.67 19.34 -1.45
CA PRO A 192 -1.33 18.29 -0.67
C PRO A 192 -2.12 18.85 0.51
N LEU A 193 -3.39 19.18 0.25
CA LEU A 193 -4.31 19.70 1.26
C LEU A 193 -5.23 18.62 1.81
N GLY A 194 -5.66 18.79 3.08
CA GLY A 194 -6.64 17.91 3.71
C GLY A 194 -6.08 16.62 4.32
N TYR A 195 -4.76 16.54 4.53
CA TYR A 195 -4.11 15.46 5.28
C TYR A 195 -3.77 15.90 6.71
N VAL A 196 -3.53 14.92 7.58
CA VAL A 196 -2.93 15.16 8.90
C VAL A 196 -1.52 15.70 8.68
N LYS A 197 -1.20 16.84 9.29
CA LYS A 197 0.12 17.47 9.16
C LYS A 197 0.52 18.18 10.43
N ASP A 198 1.83 18.27 10.64
CA ASP A 198 2.39 19.13 11.66
C ASP A 198 2.07 20.59 11.38
N THR A 199 1.97 21.38 12.46
CA THR A 199 1.93 22.83 12.40
C THR A 199 3.02 23.41 13.29
N LEU A 200 3.35 24.69 13.10
CA LEU A 200 4.42 25.39 13.85
C LEU A 200 4.32 25.20 15.38
N ASN A 201 3.11 25.07 15.91
CA ASN A 201 2.86 24.98 17.36
C ASN A 201 2.27 23.63 17.81
N TYR A 202 2.10 22.66 16.90
CA TYR A 202 1.46 21.40 17.23
C TYR A 202 2.01 20.27 16.37
N LYS A 203 2.72 19.36 17.02
CA LYS A 203 3.15 18.09 16.46
C LYS A 203 2.02 17.08 16.58
N VAL A 204 1.70 16.42 15.48
CA VAL A 204 0.67 15.38 15.42
C VAL A 204 1.29 14.03 15.11
N ASP A 205 0.63 12.97 15.53
CA ASP A 205 0.96 11.63 15.05
C ASP A 205 0.54 11.53 13.58
N LEU A 206 1.49 11.68 12.66
CA LEU A 206 1.28 11.58 11.21
C LEU A 206 0.69 10.22 10.86
N ASN A 207 -0.45 10.22 10.17
CA ASN A 207 -1.23 9.01 9.93
C ASN A 207 -2.10 9.06 8.67
N SER A 208 -2.72 7.92 8.36
CA SER A 208 -3.62 7.74 7.20
C SER A 208 -5.11 7.96 7.51
N GLU A 209 -5.46 8.63 8.61
CA GLU A 209 -6.86 8.87 8.96
C GLU A 209 -7.53 9.85 8.01
N ASN A 210 -8.80 9.58 7.71
CA ASN A 210 -9.60 10.40 6.80
C ASN A 210 -8.93 10.68 5.45
N ALA A 211 -8.15 9.73 4.93
CA ALA A 211 -7.46 9.81 3.65
C ALA A 211 -7.78 8.62 2.74
N VAL A 212 -7.51 8.79 1.45
CA VAL A 212 -7.58 7.69 0.47
C VAL A 212 -6.22 6.97 0.43
N GLY A 213 -6.19 5.74 0.94
CA GLY A 213 -5.01 4.89 0.94
C GLY A 213 -4.16 4.97 2.22
N ILE A 214 -2.98 4.35 2.16
CA ILE A 214 -1.88 4.58 3.11
C ILE A 214 -1.22 5.90 2.71
N VAL A 215 -1.13 6.83 3.64
CA VAL A 215 -0.46 8.12 3.46
C VAL A 215 1.00 7.98 3.88
N TYR A 216 1.91 8.33 2.99
CA TYR A 216 3.35 8.34 3.19
C TYR A 216 3.80 9.80 3.24
N HIS A 217 4.22 10.26 4.42
CA HIS A 217 4.74 11.62 4.60
C HIS A 217 6.22 11.61 4.22
N VAL A 218 6.58 12.22 3.10
CA VAL A 218 7.94 12.17 2.55
C VAL A 218 8.90 12.98 3.42
N ASP A 219 10.01 12.37 3.84
CA ASP A 219 11.15 13.08 4.41
C ASP A 219 11.89 13.76 3.26
N SER A 220 11.45 14.97 2.93
CA SER A 220 11.90 15.73 1.77
C SER A 220 12.98 16.76 2.13
N LYS A 221 13.85 17.07 1.18
CA LYS A 221 14.69 18.27 1.24
C LYS A 221 13.89 19.49 0.81
N THR A 222 14.24 20.63 1.38
CA THR A 222 13.67 21.91 0.94
C THR A 222 14.29 22.31 -0.39
N VAL A 223 13.43 22.63 -1.35
CA VAL A 223 13.76 23.14 -2.68
C VAL A 223 13.15 24.53 -2.79
N PHE A 224 13.97 25.53 -3.14
CA PHE A 224 13.51 26.92 -3.17
C PHE A 224 12.45 27.19 -4.24
N ASN A 225 12.45 26.43 -5.34
CA ASN A 225 11.44 26.52 -6.37
C ASN A 225 10.20 25.69 -5.96
N PRO A 226 9.04 26.33 -5.68
CA PRO A 226 7.85 25.63 -5.23
C PRO A 226 7.29 24.65 -6.27
N ILE A 227 7.51 24.91 -7.57
CA ILE A 227 7.11 24.00 -8.63
C ILE A 227 7.98 22.74 -8.57
N GLU A 228 9.29 22.88 -8.39
CA GLU A 228 10.18 21.73 -8.26
C GLU A 228 9.91 20.93 -6.98
N GLN A 229 9.60 21.61 -5.88
CA GLN A 229 9.15 20.97 -4.64
C GLN A 229 7.88 20.16 -4.87
N HIS A 230 6.86 20.76 -5.48
CA HIS A 230 5.58 20.12 -5.80
C HIS A 230 5.73 18.91 -6.73
N MET A 231 6.76 18.90 -7.57
CA MET A 231 7.05 17.73 -8.38
C MET A 231 7.66 16.62 -7.50
N TRP A 232 8.94 16.32 -7.68
CA TRP A 232 9.65 15.33 -6.87
C TRP A 232 11.02 15.86 -6.44
N GLY A 233 11.23 17.17 -6.53
CA GLY A 233 12.55 17.78 -6.32
C GLY A 233 13.08 17.59 -4.90
N GLY A 234 12.18 17.56 -3.91
CA GLY A 234 12.52 17.30 -2.52
C GLY A 234 12.74 15.81 -2.18
N TYR A 235 12.34 14.88 -3.06
CA TYR A 235 12.32 13.46 -2.73
C TYR A 235 13.74 12.91 -2.52
N GLN A 236 13.91 12.11 -1.47
CA GLN A 236 15.18 11.49 -1.14
C GLN A 236 15.08 9.97 -1.30
N TRP A 237 15.76 9.43 -2.30
CA TRP A 237 15.76 8.00 -2.58
C TRP A 237 16.93 7.30 -1.89
N ARG A 238 16.68 6.10 -1.36
CA ARG A 238 17.73 5.18 -0.91
C ARG A 238 18.25 4.34 -2.08
N SER A 239 19.41 3.71 -1.90
CA SER A 239 20.04 2.89 -2.93
C SER A 239 19.22 1.66 -3.36
N ASP A 240 18.29 1.21 -2.52
CA ASP A 240 17.36 0.12 -2.82
C ASP A 240 16.10 0.59 -3.57
N GLY A 241 16.00 1.89 -3.90
CA GLY A 241 14.86 2.48 -4.58
C GLY A 241 13.68 2.83 -3.68
N SER A 242 13.81 2.66 -2.35
CA SER A 242 12.81 3.13 -1.38
C SER A 242 12.90 4.65 -1.16
N LEU A 243 11.76 5.27 -0.90
CA LEU A 243 11.67 6.69 -0.56
C LEU A 243 11.96 6.90 0.94
N LYS A 244 12.63 7.98 1.31
CA LYS A 244 12.69 8.39 2.71
C LYS A 244 11.34 8.95 3.13
N ILE A 245 10.78 8.36 4.18
CA ILE A 245 9.49 8.70 4.76
C ILE A 245 9.75 9.13 6.20
N GLU A 246 9.04 10.15 6.65
CA GLU A 246 9.00 10.61 8.03
C GLU A 246 8.51 9.50 8.97
N LYS A 247 8.66 9.70 10.28
CA LYS A 247 8.08 8.79 11.26
C LYS A 247 6.56 8.95 11.28
N ASP A 248 5.85 8.08 10.55
CA ASP A 248 4.40 8.06 10.45
C ASP A 248 3.81 6.64 10.59
N SER A 249 2.50 6.49 10.37
CA SER A 249 1.83 5.17 10.42
C SER A 249 2.12 4.26 9.21
N SER A 250 2.67 4.80 8.11
CA SER A 250 2.78 4.12 6.81
C SER A 250 3.67 2.89 6.88
N ALA A 251 4.77 2.94 7.65
CA ALA A 251 5.69 1.82 7.80
C ALA A 251 4.98 0.59 8.40
N ARG A 252 4.11 0.81 9.41
CA ARG A 252 3.32 -0.25 10.03
C ARG A 252 2.20 -0.72 9.11
N GLU A 253 1.47 0.21 8.48
CA GLU A 253 0.37 -0.12 7.57
C GLU A 253 0.87 -0.91 6.34
N SER A 254 2.00 -0.51 5.76
CA SER A 254 2.66 -1.20 4.64
C SER A 254 3.16 -2.59 5.03
N LYS A 255 3.76 -2.70 6.22
CA LYS A 255 4.27 -3.97 6.76
C LYS A 255 3.18 -5.04 6.91
N TYR A 256 2.00 -4.66 7.40
CA TYR A 256 0.87 -5.59 7.62
C TYR A 256 -0.20 -5.54 6.52
N ARG A 257 0.12 -4.86 5.41
CA ARG A 257 -0.80 -4.55 4.31
C ARG A 257 -1.54 -5.77 3.77
N SER A 258 -0.87 -6.91 3.59
CA SER A 258 -1.50 -8.14 3.07
C SER A 258 -2.61 -8.68 3.99
N ALA A 259 -2.36 -8.69 5.30
CA ALA A 259 -3.34 -9.10 6.30
C ALA A 259 -4.52 -8.11 6.34
N LEU A 260 -4.19 -6.82 6.41
CA LEU A 260 -5.16 -5.74 6.51
C LEU A 260 -6.02 -5.60 5.24
N ASP A 261 -5.44 -5.79 4.05
CA ASP A 261 -6.14 -5.80 2.76
C ASP A 261 -7.17 -6.93 2.69
N SER A 262 -6.81 -8.12 3.17
CA SER A 262 -7.71 -9.27 3.19
C SER A 262 -8.95 -8.98 4.04
N VAL A 263 -8.74 -8.39 5.22
CA VAL A 263 -9.84 -8.01 6.13
C VAL A 263 -10.65 -6.87 5.53
N ALA A 264 -10.02 -5.82 5.01
CA ALA A 264 -10.70 -4.67 4.42
C ALA A 264 -11.60 -5.09 3.25
N LEU A 265 -11.11 -5.96 2.37
CA LEU A 265 -11.89 -6.46 1.24
C LEU A 265 -13.03 -7.39 1.68
N GLY A 266 -12.79 -8.30 2.63
CA GLY A 266 -13.84 -9.16 3.17
C GLY A 266 -14.95 -8.35 3.84
N MET A 267 -14.57 -7.39 4.69
CA MET A 267 -15.51 -6.50 5.39
C MET A 267 -16.24 -5.54 4.47
N TYR A 268 -15.70 -5.20 3.30
CA TYR A 268 -16.41 -4.40 2.31
C TYR A 268 -17.64 -5.11 1.72
N HIS A 269 -17.55 -6.43 1.52
CA HIS A 269 -18.67 -7.23 0.98
C HIS A 269 -19.72 -7.57 2.05
N PHE A 270 -19.32 -7.58 3.32
CA PHE A 270 -20.14 -8.02 4.43
C PHE A 270 -21.47 -7.24 4.61
N PRO A 271 -21.51 -5.88 4.58
CA PRO A 271 -22.77 -5.14 4.70
C PRO A 271 -23.78 -5.48 3.61
N LYS A 272 -23.32 -5.79 2.39
CA LYS A 272 -24.22 -6.19 1.29
C LYS A 272 -24.82 -7.57 1.57
N LEU A 273 -24.02 -8.52 2.05
CA LEU A 273 -24.50 -9.84 2.47
C LEU A 273 -25.55 -9.70 3.58
N LYS A 274 -25.24 -8.91 4.62
CA LYS A 274 -26.16 -8.63 5.72
C LYS A 274 -27.47 -8.01 5.25
N ALA A 275 -27.42 -6.92 4.48
CA ALA A 275 -28.61 -6.22 4.02
C ALA A 275 -29.50 -7.05 3.07
N GLN A 276 -28.95 -8.04 2.35
CA GLN A 276 -29.74 -8.95 1.53
C GLN A 276 -30.54 -9.95 2.36
N ARG A 277 -30.08 -10.28 3.58
CA ARG A 277 -30.69 -11.26 4.48
C ARG A 277 -31.63 -10.62 5.49
N GLU A 278 -31.37 -9.39 5.91
CA GLU A 278 -32.22 -8.64 6.86
C GLU A 278 -33.61 -8.23 6.34
N LYS A 279 -33.99 -8.57 5.09
CA LYS A 279 -35.28 -8.18 4.48
C LYS A 279 -36.46 -8.96 5.09
N GLY A 280 -36.79 -8.64 6.35
CA GLY A 280 -37.83 -9.30 7.14
C GLY A 280 -37.42 -9.70 8.56
N GLY A 281 -36.18 -9.36 8.98
CA GLY A 281 -35.55 -9.90 10.18
C GLY A 281 -34.64 -11.09 9.83
N LEU A 282 -33.57 -11.30 10.60
CA LEU A 282 -32.66 -12.43 10.39
C LEU A 282 -33.21 -13.67 11.07
N SER A 283 -33.20 -14.80 10.36
CA SER A 283 -33.33 -16.11 11.01
C SER A 283 -32.02 -16.49 11.72
N GLY A 284 -32.08 -17.38 12.71
CA GLY A 284 -30.88 -17.86 13.40
C GLY A 284 -29.83 -18.50 12.45
N LYS A 285 -30.27 -19.06 11.32
CA LYS A 285 -29.39 -19.60 10.26
C LYS A 285 -28.65 -18.50 9.50
N GLU A 286 -29.33 -17.38 9.23
CA GLU A 286 -28.74 -16.23 8.56
C GLU A 286 -27.81 -15.46 9.50
N GLU A 287 -28.15 -15.36 10.80
CA GLU A 287 -27.24 -14.83 11.82
C GLU A 287 -25.97 -15.68 11.89
N PHE A 288 -26.11 -17.00 12.02
CA PHE A 288 -24.98 -17.92 12.02
C PHE A 288 -24.12 -17.81 10.76
N PHE A 289 -24.73 -17.64 9.57
CA PHE A 289 -23.99 -17.37 8.31
C PHE A 289 -23.19 -16.08 8.35
N LEU A 290 -23.79 -14.99 8.81
CA LEU A 290 -23.14 -13.70 8.88
C LEU A 290 -21.99 -13.73 9.90
N ASP A 291 -22.22 -14.28 11.08
CA ASP A 291 -21.21 -14.37 12.14
C ASP A 291 -20.03 -15.25 11.71
N SER A 292 -20.30 -16.44 11.16
CA SER A 292 -19.24 -17.33 10.66
C SER A 292 -18.45 -16.72 9.50
N THR A 293 -19.11 -16.03 8.57
CA THR A 293 -18.45 -15.34 7.46
C THR A 293 -17.54 -14.21 7.98
N GLN A 294 -18.03 -13.40 8.92
CA GLN A 294 -17.25 -12.32 9.51
C GLN A 294 -16.05 -12.87 10.30
N ALA A 295 -16.29 -13.89 11.14
CA ALA A 295 -15.26 -14.55 11.94
C ALA A 295 -14.15 -15.15 11.06
N ALA A 296 -14.52 -15.82 9.96
CA ALA A 296 -13.56 -16.38 9.01
C ALA A 296 -12.68 -15.31 8.35
N VAL A 297 -13.27 -14.17 7.95
CA VAL A 297 -12.52 -13.04 7.37
C VAL A 297 -11.51 -12.47 8.37
N VAL A 298 -11.94 -12.22 9.61
CA VAL A 298 -11.07 -11.65 10.66
C VAL A 298 -9.98 -12.65 11.07
N ALA A 299 -10.33 -13.92 11.28
CA ALA A 299 -9.37 -14.97 11.64
C ALA A 299 -8.29 -15.16 10.57
N SER A 300 -8.67 -15.17 9.28
CA SER A 300 -7.69 -15.23 8.19
C SER A 300 -6.73 -14.04 8.20
N GLY A 301 -7.22 -12.84 8.52
CA GLY A 301 -6.38 -11.65 8.71
C GLY A 301 -5.38 -11.81 9.86
N LEU A 302 -5.84 -12.31 11.01
CA LEU A 302 -5.00 -12.53 12.19
C LEU A 302 -3.89 -13.56 11.92
N VAL A 303 -4.21 -14.68 11.26
CA VAL A 303 -3.23 -15.69 10.85
C VAL A 303 -2.16 -15.09 9.94
N LYS A 304 -2.56 -14.29 8.93
CA LYS A 304 -1.60 -13.61 8.04
C LYS A 304 -0.71 -12.62 8.79
N ALA A 305 -1.26 -11.87 9.74
CA ALA A 305 -0.50 -10.92 10.54
C ALA A 305 0.50 -11.65 11.46
N ALA A 306 0.07 -12.70 12.14
CA ALA A 306 0.92 -13.48 13.03
C ALA A 306 2.06 -14.19 12.29
N ALA A 307 1.77 -14.79 11.13
CA ALA A 307 2.79 -15.37 10.26
C ALA A 307 3.80 -14.34 9.75
N ARG A 308 3.38 -13.07 9.56
CA ARG A 308 4.31 -11.98 9.24
C ARG A 308 5.22 -11.66 10.43
N VAL A 309 4.68 -11.55 11.64
CA VAL A 309 5.46 -11.31 12.86
C VAL A 309 6.47 -12.43 13.09
N GLU A 310 6.06 -13.69 12.96
CA GLU A 310 6.95 -14.86 13.08
C GLU A 310 8.17 -14.74 12.14
N LYS A 311 7.93 -14.43 10.86
CA LYS A 311 9.01 -14.21 9.88
C LYS A 311 9.93 -13.05 10.25
N GLU A 312 9.38 -11.97 10.80
CA GLU A 312 10.19 -10.82 11.24
C GLU A 312 11.09 -11.17 12.42
N VAL A 313 10.55 -11.88 13.42
CA VAL A 313 11.34 -12.32 14.58
C VAL A 313 12.42 -13.32 14.15
N ALA A 314 12.12 -14.22 13.22
CA ALA A 314 13.11 -15.13 12.64
C ALA A 314 14.20 -14.38 11.85
N SER A 315 13.84 -13.38 11.06
CA SER A 315 14.81 -12.53 10.36
C SER A 315 15.68 -11.73 11.33
N ALA A 316 15.08 -11.20 12.40
CA ALA A 316 15.82 -10.48 13.44
C ALA A 316 16.80 -11.41 14.18
N LYS A 317 16.41 -12.67 14.45
CA LYS A 317 17.35 -13.70 14.96
C LYS A 317 18.54 -13.82 14.04
N LYS A 318 18.31 -14.02 12.73
CA LYS A 318 19.38 -14.20 11.75
C LYS A 318 20.35 -13.03 11.74
N SER A 319 19.84 -11.80 11.62
CA SER A 319 20.69 -10.60 11.61
C SER A 319 21.44 -10.39 12.93
N ALA A 320 20.83 -10.71 14.07
CA ALA A 320 21.50 -10.61 15.37
C ALA A 320 22.64 -11.64 15.52
N VAL A 321 22.42 -12.88 15.04
CA VAL A 321 23.45 -13.91 15.03
C VAL A 321 24.59 -13.55 14.08
N GLU A 322 24.30 -13.06 12.87
CA GLU A 322 25.32 -12.58 11.92
C GLU A 322 26.14 -11.43 12.53
N ALA A 323 25.50 -10.45 13.18
CA ALA A 323 26.19 -9.36 13.86
C ALA A 323 27.07 -9.86 15.03
N ALA A 324 26.59 -10.86 15.78
CA ALA A 324 27.36 -11.49 16.85
C ALA A 324 28.57 -12.27 16.31
N GLU A 325 28.44 -12.95 15.17
CA GLU A 325 29.54 -13.63 14.49
C GLU A 325 30.59 -12.65 13.98
N ILE A 326 30.15 -11.52 13.39
CA ILE A 326 31.06 -10.43 12.97
C ILE A 326 31.82 -9.90 14.19
N LEU A 327 31.12 -9.61 15.29
CA LEU A 327 31.73 -9.14 16.53
C LEU A 327 32.71 -10.18 17.11
N PHE A 328 32.37 -11.46 17.10
CA PHE A 328 33.30 -12.49 17.55
C PHE A 328 34.52 -12.57 16.64
N ASN A 329 34.38 -12.43 15.32
CA ASN A 329 35.52 -12.49 14.41
C ASN A 329 36.52 -11.33 14.62
N THR A 330 36.12 -10.19 15.21
CA THR A 330 37.08 -9.13 15.55
C THR A 330 38.04 -9.53 16.67
N THR A 331 37.72 -10.55 17.47
CA THR A 331 38.65 -11.06 18.50
C THR A 331 39.80 -11.88 17.90
N LYS A 332 39.68 -12.31 16.64
CA LYS A 332 40.71 -13.06 15.90
C LYS A 332 41.72 -12.14 15.20
N THR A 333 41.52 -10.83 15.27
CA THR A 333 42.40 -9.85 14.64
C THR A 333 43.16 -9.09 15.71
N ALA A 334 44.49 -9.06 15.60
CA ALA A 334 45.33 -8.30 16.51
C ALA A 334 45.03 -6.79 16.39
N PRO A 335 44.75 -6.09 17.50
CA PRO A 335 44.67 -4.62 17.48
C PRO A 335 45.99 -4.00 17.01
N PHE A 336 45.96 -2.88 16.30
CA PHE A 336 47.15 -2.29 15.67
C PHE A 336 48.29 -1.93 16.64
N MET A 337 47.98 -1.79 17.94
CA MET A 337 48.94 -1.49 19.02
C MET A 337 49.54 -2.74 19.67
N VAL A 338 49.06 -3.94 19.31
CA VAL A 338 49.52 -5.21 19.85
C VAL A 338 50.42 -5.88 18.81
N THR A 339 51.73 -5.74 18.99
CA THR A 339 52.77 -6.32 18.11
C THR A 339 53.39 -7.59 18.67
N GLU A 340 53.26 -7.81 19.99
CA GLU A 340 53.99 -8.86 20.71
C GLU A 340 53.22 -10.18 20.84
N LEU A 341 51.93 -10.19 20.55
CA LEU A 341 51.09 -11.39 20.67
C LEU A 341 50.65 -11.89 19.29
N SER A 342 50.74 -13.20 19.10
CA SER A 342 50.14 -13.91 17.97
C SER A 342 48.60 -13.81 18.01
N PRO A 343 47.92 -13.94 16.86
CA PRO A 343 46.45 -14.02 16.82
C PRO A 343 45.87 -15.09 17.76
N GLU A 344 46.57 -16.21 17.93
CA GLU A 344 46.19 -17.30 18.82
C GLU A 344 46.27 -16.89 20.30
N GLU A 345 47.36 -16.25 20.72
CA GLU A 345 47.53 -15.75 22.10
C GLU A 345 46.49 -14.66 22.45
N ILE A 346 46.14 -13.81 21.48
CA ILE A 346 45.08 -12.81 21.65
C ILE A 346 43.73 -13.49 21.82
N GLN A 347 43.44 -14.51 21.01
CA GLN A 347 42.19 -15.27 21.11
C GLN A 347 42.10 -16.02 22.44
N GLU A 348 43.21 -16.56 22.92
CA GLU A 348 43.30 -17.25 24.21
C GLU A 348 43.08 -16.27 25.38
N ALA A 349 43.72 -15.09 25.36
CA ALA A 349 43.48 -14.03 26.35
C ALA A 349 42.01 -13.56 26.38
N TYR A 350 41.37 -13.43 25.22
CA TYR A 350 39.93 -13.14 25.14
C TYR A 350 39.09 -14.28 25.76
N ALA A 351 39.42 -15.53 25.46
CA ALA A 351 38.72 -16.69 25.99
C ALA A 351 38.86 -16.81 27.52
N GLU A 352 40.06 -16.57 28.06
CA GLU A 352 40.31 -16.51 29.51
C GLU A 352 39.49 -15.41 30.20
N ALA A 353 39.34 -14.25 29.53
CA ALA A 353 38.46 -13.17 29.99
C ALA A 353 36.95 -13.46 29.80
N GLY A 354 36.58 -14.66 29.31
CA GLY A 354 35.20 -15.10 29.11
C GLY A 354 34.59 -14.70 27.77
N VAL A 355 35.37 -14.16 26.84
CA VAL A 355 34.94 -13.77 25.49
C VAL A 355 35.12 -14.97 24.54
N THR A 356 34.15 -15.87 24.56
CA THR A 356 34.13 -17.09 23.75
C THR A 356 33.05 -17.00 22.66
N TYR A 357 33.11 -17.90 21.68
CA TYR A 357 32.07 -18.00 20.66
C TYR A 357 30.69 -18.21 21.30
N ASP A 358 30.61 -19.07 22.31
CA ASP A 358 29.36 -19.34 23.00
C ASP A 358 28.86 -18.13 23.81
N SER A 359 29.76 -17.37 24.45
CA SER A 359 29.36 -16.22 25.28
C SER A 359 28.83 -15.03 24.47
N ILE A 360 29.27 -14.89 23.21
CA ILE A 360 28.77 -13.89 22.25
C ILE A 360 27.67 -14.48 21.36
N VAL A 361 28.04 -15.41 20.47
CA VAL A 361 27.15 -15.94 19.42
C VAL A 361 26.14 -16.90 20.02
N GLY A 362 26.58 -17.88 20.81
CA GLY A 362 25.68 -18.87 21.43
C GLY A 362 24.63 -18.24 22.34
N LYS A 363 25.01 -17.25 23.16
CA LYS A 363 24.10 -16.49 24.03
C LYS A 363 23.08 -15.70 23.21
N THR A 364 23.53 -15.03 22.13
CA THR A 364 22.65 -14.31 21.20
C THR A 364 21.66 -15.26 20.54
N GLU A 365 22.15 -16.39 20.02
CA GLU A 365 21.31 -17.41 19.40
C GLU A 365 20.25 -17.93 20.36
N ARG A 366 20.63 -18.31 21.59
CA ARG A 366 19.69 -18.81 22.60
C ARG A 366 18.64 -17.76 22.97
N HIS A 367 19.03 -16.50 23.11
CA HIS A 367 18.11 -15.41 23.42
C HIS A 367 17.04 -15.25 22.32
N PHE A 368 17.46 -15.10 21.08
CA PHE A 368 16.54 -14.88 19.97
C PHE A 368 15.76 -16.15 19.60
N SER A 369 16.32 -17.34 19.80
CA SER A 369 15.57 -18.60 19.63
C SER A 369 14.37 -18.72 20.56
N LYS A 370 14.48 -18.20 21.80
CA LYS A 370 13.32 -18.12 22.72
C LYS A 370 12.24 -17.18 22.18
N LYS A 371 12.63 -16.06 21.55
CA LYS A 371 11.69 -15.10 20.95
C LYS A 371 11.02 -15.66 19.70
N VAL A 372 11.76 -16.36 18.84
CA VAL A 372 11.19 -17.09 17.70
C VAL A 372 10.15 -18.11 18.16
N LYS A 373 10.48 -18.95 19.16
CA LYS A 373 9.52 -19.91 19.73
C LYS A 373 8.26 -19.26 20.32
N GLN A 374 8.38 -18.06 20.89
CA GLN A 374 7.21 -17.30 21.36
C GLN A 374 6.33 -16.82 20.20
N ALA A 375 6.94 -16.32 19.12
CA ALA A 375 6.22 -15.89 17.93
C ALA A 375 5.52 -17.07 17.21
N GLU A 376 6.20 -18.21 17.08
CA GLU A 376 5.65 -19.47 16.54
C GLU A 376 4.41 -19.91 17.33
N LYS A 377 4.46 -19.88 18.67
CA LYS A 377 3.29 -20.22 19.52
C LYS A 377 2.11 -19.30 19.27
N ILE A 378 2.33 -18.00 19.08
CA ILE A 378 1.27 -17.03 18.78
C ILE A 378 0.68 -17.30 17.39
N ALA A 379 1.52 -17.53 16.38
CA ALA A 379 1.08 -17.87 15.03
C ALA A 379 0.27 -19.17 15.00
N GLN A 380 0.71 -20.20 15.74
CA GLN A 380 -0.03 -21.45 15.89
C GLN A 380 -1.38 -21.23 16.57
N ALA A 381 -1.45 -20.45 17.66
CA ALA A 381 -2.70 -20.18 18.37
C ALA A 381 -3.76 -19.52 17.47
N TYR A 382 -3.36 -18.59 16.58
CA TYR A 382 -4.29 -18.01 15.61
C TYR A 382 -4.69 -19.00 14.51
N THR A 383 -3.78 -19.87 14.08
CA THR A 383 -4.07 -20.92 13.11
C THR A 383 -5.06 -21.93 13.68
N ASP A 384 -4.87 -22.35 14.94
CA ASP A 384 -5.79 -23.23 15.66
C ASP A 384 -7.15 -22.58 15.86
N LEU A 385 -7.19 -21.28 16.18
CA LEU A 385 -8.45 -20.53 16.29
C LEU A 385 -9.20 -20.50 14.95
N GLN A 386 -8.50 -20.25 13.83
CA GLN A 386 -9.10 -20.30 12.50
C GLN A 386 -9.65 -21.70 12.20
N GLY A 387 -8.89 -22.75 12.53
CA GLY A 387 -9.32 -24.14 12.38
C GLY A 387 -10.58 -24.45 13.18
N LYS A 388 -10.65 -24.02 14.45
CA LYS A 388 -11.85 -24.19 15.30
C LYS A 388 -13.08 -23.48 14.76
N ILE A 389 -12.92 -22.26 14.21
CA ILE A 389 -14.02 -21.55 13.54
C ILE A 389 -14.52 -22.36 12.35
N GLN A 390 -13.62 -22.90 11.54
CA GLN A 390 -13.98 -23.71 10.37
C GLN A 390 -14.67 -25.02 10.80
N SER A 391 -14.11 -25.75 11.76
CA SER A 391 -14.70 -27.01 12.25
C SER A 391 -16.09 -26.80 12.84
N GLY A 392 -16.32 -25.74 13.62
CA GLY A 392 -17.66 -25.45 14.16
C GLY A 392 -18.70 -25.15 13.07
N VAL A 393 -18.30 -24.57 11.94
CA VAL A 393 -19.17 -24.38 10.77
C VAL A 393 -19.45 -25.72 10.06
N GLU A 394 -18.43 -26.57 9.90
CA GLU A 394 -18.55 -27.88 9.28
C GLU A 394 -19.41 -28.85 10.11
N GLU A 395 -19.30 -28.81 11.44
CA GLU A 395 -20.16 -29.56 12.36
C GLU A 395 -21.62 -29.14 12.20
N ALA A 396 -21.90 -27.82 12.15
CA ALA A 396 -23.26 -27.32 11.90
C ALA A 396 -23.82 -27.78 10.54
N PHE A 397 -22.98 -27.91 9.51
CA PHE A 397 -23.39 -28.45 8.21
C PHE A 397 -23.68 -29.96 8.25
N ALA A 398 -22.94 -30.72 9.05
CA ALA A 398 -23.16 -32.15 9.21
C ALA A 398 -24.48 -32.43 9.93
N GLU A 399 -24.87 -31.60 10.88
CA GLU A 399 -26.15 -31.69 11.60
C GLU A 399 -27.34 -31.17 10.78
N ASP A 400 -27.12 -30.19 9.90
CA ASP A 400 -28.17 -29.58 9.08
C ASP A 400 -27.73 -29.43 7.61
N ALA A 401 -28.00 -30.48 6.81
CA ALA A 401 -27.71 -30.46 5.38
C ALA A 401 -28.45 -29.35 4.61
N LYS A 402 -29.60 -28.87 5.12
CA LYS A 402 -30.33 -27.74 4.52
C LYS A 402 -29.57 -26.44 4.76
N LEU A 403 -29.03 -26.22 5.95
CA LEU A 403 -28.15 -25.09 6.27
C LEU A 403 -26.93 -25.06 5.34
N ALA A 404 -26.28 -26.21 5.11
CA ALA A 404 -25.15 -26.31 4.20
C ALA A 404 -25.51 -25.89 2.76
N GLY A 405 -26.67 -26.34 2.26
CA GLY A 405 -27.19 -25.93 0.96
C GLY A 405 -27.50 -24.43 0.87
N GLU A 406 -28.10 -23.87 1.92
CA GLU A 406 -28.40 -22.44 2.05
C GLU A 406 -27.11 -21.60 2.05
N PHE A 407 -26.09 -21.98 2.82
CA PHE A 407 -24.77 -21.33 2.87
C PHE A 407 -24.08 -21.28 1.50
N LYS A 408 -24.11 -22.40 0.75
CA LYS A 408 -23.54 -22.46 -0.58
C LYS A 408 -24.24 -21.48 -1.53
N GLN A 409 -25.57 -21.50 -1.54
CA GLN A 409 -26.37 -20.55 -2.33
C GLN A 409 -26.13 -19.09 -1.92
N TRP A 410 -25.87 -18.84 -0.64
CA TRP A 410 -25.61 -17.50 -0.12
C TRP A 410 -24.21 -16.99 -0.46
N SER A 411 -23.24 -17.88 -0.64
CA SER A 411 -21.85 -17.56 -0.98
C SER A 411 -21.63 -17.35 -2.49
N GLU A 412 -22.53 -17.87 -3.34
CA GLU A 412 -22.47 -17.75 -4.81
C GLU A 412 -23.16 -16.48 -5.36
N LYS A 413 -23.84 -15.70 -4.51
CA LYS A 413 -24.58 -14.45 -4.85
C LYS A 413 -23.85 -13.18 -4.38
#